data_AF-C6REV3-F1
#
_entry.id   AF-C6REV3-F1
#
_cell.length_a   1.000
_cell.length_b   1.000
_cell.length_c   1.000
_cell.angle_alpha   90.00
_cell.angle_beta   90.00
_cell.angle_gamma   90.00
#
_symmetry.space_group_name_H-M   'P 1'
#
loop_
_entity.id
_entity.type
_entity.pdbx_description
1 polymer ?
#
loop_
_entity_poly.entity_id
_entity_poly.type
_entity_poly.pdbx_seq_one_letter_code
_entity_poly.pdbx_strand_id
1 'polypeptide(L)'
;MLCEKSNVIMAIAYDFDGTLARGNIQENSFIPTTLGIKKEDFWNNVKELSEENNMDEILSYMYLIVTKAYGAGAKITREELSKHGKTVKYFNGVEEFFERINDYAAQKGISIEHYIVSSGTKEMIDGTTIANKFKNIYASSFMYDEYGKPTWPALAINYTTKTQYLYRISKGILNAWDNKLINKYIPENERSILFENMIYIGDGETDVPAMKLLKTNGGTSIAVYDENKETAKTLLEQNRVNYIAKADYTDGSEIDAIIKSTIDRISLNLKNGKLQIYNKQNIVEKNIQKSNNQARNKQYYLSVLKTEGFKLEDTNKTNKIYLKKYSWDDHRYQTSFYIWNNGNYIGTAKIAKLNQNKNEHTADLLEKNFDKLDDDFFSVIRFKKDEIDEETKEALRFLLNDISNTNKYDNNEIVKKSLKRS
;
A
#
# COMPACT_ATOMS: atom_id res chain seq x y z
N MET A 1 -13.93 33.18 15.70
CA MET A 1 -12.82 32.22 15.91
C MET A 1 -12.78 31.34 14.68
N LEU A 2 -11.87 31.63 13.75
CA LEU A 2 -11.73 30.92 12.48
C LEU A 2 -11.26 29.51 12.79
N CYS A 3 -12.06 28.51 12.43
CA CYS A 3 -11.64 27.12 12.45
C CYS A 3 -10.50 26.99 11.43
N GLU A 4 -9.25 26.84 11.89
CA GLU A 4 -8.14 26.48 11.02
C GLU A 4 -8.52 25.19 10.30
N LYS A 5 -8.79 25.28 8.99
CA LYS A 5 -8.96 24.10 8.14
C LYS A 5 -7.65 23.33 8.22
N SER A 6 -7.66 22.16 8.85
CA SER A 6 -6.55 21.22 8.69
C SER A 6 -6.52 20.80 7.22
N ASN A 7 -5.61 21.39 6.44
CA ASN A 7 -5.41 21.00 5.06
C ASN A 7 -4.85 19.58 5.05
N VAL A 8 -5.60 18.64 4.49
CA VAL A 8 -5.10 17.28 4.30
C VAL A 8 -4.06 17.29 3.20
N ILE A 9 -2.95 16.60 3.47
CA ILE A 9 -1.85 16.47 2.53
C ILE A 9 -2.04 15.17 1.75
N MET A 10 -2.00 15.30 0.42
CA MET A 10 -1.98 14.21 -0.54
C MET A 10 -0.59 14.15 -1.17
N ALA A 11 -0.08 12.95 -1.45
CA ALA A 11 1.15 12.79 -2.23
C ALA A 11 0.85 12.33 -3.65
N ILE A 12 1.60 12.85 -4.63
CA ILE A 12 1.76 12.16 -5.90
C ILE A 12 3.25 11.86 -6.07
N ALA A 13 3.57 10.57 -6.12
CA ALA A 13 4.90 10.06 -6.41
C ALA A 13 4.96 9.62 -7.88
N TYR A 14 6.02 9.99 -8.57
CA TYR A 14 6.25 9.67 -9.96
C TYR A 14 7.56 8.92 -10.10
N ASP A 15 7.60 7.90 -10.94
CA ASP A 15 8.84 7.64 -11.67
C ASP A 15 9.10 8.81 -12.64
N PHE A 16 10.31 8.88 -13.17
CA PHE A 16 10.74 9.97 -14.04
C PHE A 16 10.84 9.51 -15.49
N ASP A 17 11.74 8.56 -15.75
CA ASP A 17 12.02 7.99 -17.06
C ASP A 17 10.79 7.20 -17.56
N GLY A 18 10.38 7.40 -18.80
CA GLY A 18 9.17 6.77 -19.36
C GLY A 18 7.84 7.25 -18.77
N THR A 19 7.86 8.05 -17.70
CA THR A 19 6.67 8.52 -16.99
C THR A 19 6.41 10.01 -17.20
N LEU A 20 7.36 10.88 -16.80
CA LEU A 20 7.31 12.33 -17.03
C LEU A 20 8.18 12.74 -18.22
N ALA A 21 9.34 12.08 -18.36
CA ALA A 21 10.27 12.25 -19.46
C ALA A 21 10.11 11.12 -20.48
N ARG A 22 10.28 11.44 -21.77
CA ARG A 22 10.35 10.43 -22.83
C ARG A 22 11.72 9.74 -22.80
N GLY A 23 11.72 8.42 -22.61
CA GLY A 23 12.94 7.62 -22.52
C GLY A 23 13.75 7.87 -21.24
N ASN A 24 14.96 7.32 -21.20
CA ASN A 24 15.86 7.44 -20.05
C ASN A 24 16.62 8.77 -20.07
N ILE A 25 16.71 9.44 -18.92
CA ILE A 25 17.32 10.76 -18.80
C ILE A 25 18.79 10.78 -19.20
N GLN A 26 19.54 9.71 -18.93
CA GLN A 26 20.95 9.57 -19.28
C GLN A 26 21.14 9.47 -20.80
N GLU A 27 20.14 8.99 -21.53
CA GLU A 27 20.19 8.82 -22.98
C GLU A 27 19.87 10.10 -23.76
N ASN A 28 19.30 11.12 -23.12
CA ASN A 28 18.87 12.34 -23.80
C ASN A 28 20.04 13.11 -24.40
N SER A 29 21.11 13.26 -23.63
CA SER A 29 22.33 13.92 -24.10
C SER A 29 23.59 13.26 -23.54
N PHE A 30 23.62 12.93 -22.25
CA PHE A 30 24.85 12.47 -21.60
C PHE A 30 25.54 11.26 -22.28
N ILE A 31 24.87 10.11 -22.42
CA ILE A 31 25.46 8.92 -23.06
C ILE A 31 25.93 9.21 -24.50
N PRO A 32 25.08 9.71 -25.43
CA PRO A 32 25.49 9.89 -26.81
C PRO A 32 26.48 11.05 -27.01
N THR A 33 26.29 12.20 -26.34
CA THR A 33 27.09 13.40 -26.62
C THR A 33 28.36 13.47 -25.78
N THR A 34 28.31 13.03 -24.52
CA THR A 34 29.43 13.17 -23.58
C THR A 34 30.31 11.93 -23.55
N LEU A 35 29.72 10.73 -23.61
CA LEU A 35 30.49 9.49 -23.66
C LEU A 35 30.82 9.06 -25.10
N GLY A 36 30.06 9.53 -26.09
CA GLY A 36 30.25 9.11 -27.49
C GLY A 36 29.90 7.64 -27.74
N ILE A 37 29.04 7.05 -26.88
CA ILE A 37 28.64 5.64 -26.95
C ILE A 37 27.20 5.56 -27.42
N LYS A 38 26.88 4.58 -28.28
CA LYS A 38 25.48 4.30 -28.64
C LYS A 38 24.72 3.79 -27.42
N LYS A 39 23.44 4.14 -27.32
CA LYS A 39 22.61 3.81 -26.17
C LYS A 39 22.52 2.30 -25.96
N GLU A 40 22.33 1.56 -27.04
CA GLU A 40 22.21 0.09 -27.03
C GLU A 40 23.50 -0.56 -26.55
N ASP A 41 24.66 -0.09 -27.06
CA ASP A 41 25.97 -0.59 -26.64
C ASP A 41 26.23 -0.30 -25.16
N PHE A 42 25.84 0.89 -24.68
CA PHE A 42 25.96 1.25 -23.27
C PHE A 42 25.16 0.29 -22.38
N TRP A 43 23.88 0.07 -22.67
CA TRP A 43 23.03 -0.82 -21.85
C TRP A 43 23.42 -2.29 -21.97
N ASN A 44 23.93 -2.75 -23.11
CA ASN A 44 24.49 -4.09 -23.24
C ASN A 44 25.70 -4.28 -22.33
N ASN A 45 26.62 -3.31 -22.28
CA ASN A 45 27.75 -3.34 -21.35
C ASN A 45 27.29 -3.31 -19.88
N VAL A 46 26.22 -2.59 -19.56
CA VAL A 46 25.64 -2.59 -18.20
C VAL A 46 25.15 -3.99 -17.83
N LYS A 47 24.44 -4.67 -18.73
CA LYS A 47 23.93 -6.04 -18.50
C LYS A 47 25.05 -7.04 -18.37
N GLU A 48 26.02 -7.02 -19.28
CA GLU A 48 27.20 -7.88 -19.24
C GLU A 48 27.95 -7.69 -17.91
N LEU A 49 28.24 -6.45 -17.52
CA LEU A 49 28.90 -6.15 -16.25
C LEU A 49 28.09 -6.67 -15.05
N SER A 50 26.76 -6.53 -15.10
CA SER A 50 25.86 -7.01 -14.05
C SER A 50 25.90 -8.52 -13.90
N GLU A 51 25.86 -9.25 -15.01
CA GLU A 51 25.89 -10.71 -15.04
C GLU A 51 27.25 -11.25 -14.62
N GLU A 52 28.34 -10.73 -15.17
CA GLU A 52 29.71 -11.18 -14.89
C GLU A 52 30.11 -11.01 -13.42
N ASN A 53 29.61 -9.94 -12.77
CA ASN A 53 30.02 -9.55 -11.42
C ASN A 53 28.92 -9.75 -10.37
N ASN A 54 27.76 -10.30 -10.76
CA ASN A 54 26.59 -10.43 -9.90
C ASN A 54 26.20 -9.09 -9.23
N MET A 55 26.15 -8.03 -10.06
CA MET A 55 25.83 -6.67 -9.63
C MET A 55 24.36 -6.31 -9.91
N ASP A 56 23.79 -5.47 -9.06
CA ASP A 56 22.53 -4.79 -9.36
C ASP A 56 22.72 -3.87 -10.58
N GLU A 57 21.78 -3.90 -11.53
CA GLU A 57 21.89 -3.17 -12.81
C GLU A 57 22.04 -1.65 -12.62
N ILE A 58 21.46 -1.09 -11.55
CA ILE A 58 21.58 0.32 -11.21
C ILE A 58 23.01 0.63 -10.78
N LEU A 59 23.60 -0.21 -9.92
CA LEU A 59 25.00 -0.08 -9.52
C LEU A 59 25.95 -0.25 -10.72
N SER A 60 25.66 -1.21 -11.61
CA SER A 60 26.42 -1.44 -12.83
C SER A 60 26.42 -0.23 -13.76
N TYR A 61 25.25 0.38 -14.03
CA TYR A 61 25.22 1.57 -14.87
C TYR A 61 25.95 2.74 -14.20
N MET A 62 25.78 2.92 -12.88
CA MET A 62 26.41 4.04 -12.18
C MET A 62 27.93 3.92 -12.22
N TYR A 63 28.46 2.72 -12.04
CA TYR A 63 29.87 2.42 -12.21
C TYR A 63 30.33 2.69 -13.65
N LEU A 64 29.55 2.25 -14.65
CA LEU A 64 29.90 2.42 -16.06
C LEU A 64 29.92 3.89 -16.48
N ILE A 65 28.98 4.71 -15.99
CA ILE A 65 28.99 6.17 -16.20
C ILE A 65 30.31 6.76 -15.72
N VAL A 66 30.74 6.45 -14.50
CA VAL A 66 31.96 7.02 -13.91
C VAL A 66 33.21 6.58 -14.67
N THR A 67 33.31 5.29 -14.99
CA THR A 67 34.50 4.74 -15.67
C THR A 67 34.61 5.20 -17.12
N LYS A 68 33.50 5.21 -17.88
CA LYS A 68 33.48 5.70 -19.27
C LYS A 68 33.70 7.20 -19.34
N ALA A 69 33.11 7.99 -18.45
CA ALA A 69 33.37 9.43 -18.40
C ALA A 69 34.83 9.74 -18.11
N TYR A 70 35.46 9.01 -17.18
CA TYR A 70 36.88 9.15 -16.91
C TYR A 70 37.74 8.79 -18.13
N GLY A 71 37.45 7.68 -18.79
CA GLY A 71 38.14 7.26 -20.02
C GLY A 71 37.98 8.25 -21.19
N ALA A 72 36.84 8.93 -21.26
CA ALA A 72 36.56 9.97 -22.27
C ALA A 72 37.10 11.36 -21.89
N GLY A 73 37.69 11.52 -20.69
CA GLY A 73 38.10 12.84 -20.19
C GLY A 73 36.92 13.78 -19.91
N ALA A 74 35.71 13.25 -19.78
CA ALA A 74 34.50 14.03 -19.55
C ALA A 74 34.39 14.49 -18.09
N LYS A 75 34.02 15.76 -17.91
CA LYS A 75 33.67 16.29 -16.58
C LYS A 75 32.25 15.89 -16.23
N ILE A 76 32.08 15.13 -15.15
CA ILE A 76 30.78 14.68 -14.63
C ILE A 76 30.50 15.22 -13.23
N THR A 77 30.78 16.51 -13.02
CA THR A 77 30.40 17.19 -11.78
C THR A 77 28.88 17.30 -11.68
N ARG A 78 28.37 17.62 -10.48
CA ARG A 78 26.93 17.84 -10.26
C ARG A 78 26.38 18.91 -11.23
N GLU A 79 27.13 19.99 -11.46
CA GLU A 79 26.73 21.06 -12.37
C GLU A 79 26.69 20.59 -13.82
N GLU A 80 27.67 19.80 -14.28
CA GLU A 80 27.69 19.28 -15.65
C GLU A 80 26.56 18.27 -15.89
N LEU A 81 26.34 17.34 -14.95
CA LEU A 81 25.20 16.40 -15.02
C LEU A 81 23.86 17.15 -15.03
N SER A 82 23.73 18.21 -14.24
CA SER A 82 22.53 19.06 -14.23
C SER A 82 22.25 19.73 -15.58
N LYS A 83 23.27 20.10 -16.35
CA LYS A 83 23.06 20.67 -17.71
C LYS A 83 22.37 19.68 -18.65
N HIS A 84 22.65 18.39 -18.52
CA HIS A 84 21.99 17.35 -19.32
C HIS A 84 20.49 17.24 -19.04
N GLY A 85 20.07 17.57 -17.81
CA GLY A 85 18.66 17.65 -17.43
C GLY A 85 17.85 18.72 -18.17
N LYS A 86 18.50 19.81 -18.60
CA LYS A 86 17.83 20.94 -19.26
C LYS A 86 17.31 20.63 -20.65
N THR A 87 17.82 19.56 -21.28
CA THR A 87 17.45 19.14 -22.64
C THR A 87 16.44 17.98 -22.64
N VAL A 88 15.91 17.61 -21.48
CA VAL A 88 14.93 16.52 -21.36
C VAL A 88 13.66 16.87 -22.15
N LYS A 89 13.16 15.89 -22.89
CA LYS A 89 11.86 15.98 -23.57
C LYS A 89 10.80 15.34 -22.69
N TYR A 90 9.82 16.11 -22.26
CA TYR A 90 8.71 15.59 -21.48
C TYR A 90 7.61 15.01 -22.36
N PHE A 91 6.72 14.25 -21.73
CA PHE A 91 5.41 13.97 -22.30
C PHE A 91 4.56 15.24 -22.40
N ASN A 92 3.53 15.20 -23.24
CA ASN A 92 2.70 16.36 -23.53
C ASN A 92 2.01 16.87 -22.26
N GLY A 93 2.06 18.18 -22.00
CA GLY A 93 1.36 18.85 -20.90
C GLY A 93 1.99 18.70 -19.51
N VAL A 94 3.18 18.10 -19.38
CA VAL A 94 3.83 17.87 -18.06
C VAL A 94 4.16 19.18 -17.34
N GLU A 95 4.61 20.21 -18.05
CA GLU A 95 5.06 21.46 -17.41
C GLU A 95 3.89 22.23 -16.79
N GLU A 96 2.73 22.26 -17.47
CA GLU A 96 1.50 22.92 -17.02
C GLU A 96 0.70 22.09 -16.02
N PHE A 97 0.91 20.77 -16.00
CA PHE A 97 0.14 19.82 -15.22
C PHE A 97 0.17 20.12 -13.71
N PHE A 98 1.35 20.40 -13.14
CA PHE A 98 1.52 20.55 -11.69
C PHE A 98 0.67 21.68 -11.11
N GLU A 99 0.69 22.87 -11.71
CA GLU A 99 -0.09 24.02 -11.25
C GLU A 99 -1.59 23.71 -11.35
N ARG A 100 -2.01 23.18 -12.50
CA ARG A 100 -3.40 22.84 -12.80
C ARG A 100 -4.01 21.85 -11.80
N ILE A 101 -3.31 20.77 -11.46
CA ILE A 101 -3.83 19.80 -10.49
C ILE A 101 -3.73 20.29 -9.04
N ASN A 102 -2.75 21.14 -8.72
CA ASN A 102 -2.65 21.78 -7.41
C ASN A 102 -3.82 22.72 -7.16
N ASP A 103 -4.17 23.54 -8.15
CA ASP A 103 -5.32 24.44 -8.08
C ASP A 103 -6.62 23.65 -7.93
N TYR A 104 -6.79 22.56 -8.68
CA TYR A 104 -7.95 21.68 -8.54
C TYR A 104 -8.06 21.10 -7.13
N ALA A 105 -6.96 20.61 -6.55
CA ALA A 105 -6.95 20.07 -5.19
C ALA A 105 -7.17 21.14 -4.12
N ALA A 106 -6.61 22.33 -4.29
CA ALA A 106 -6.77 23.45 -3.37
C ALA A 106 -8.24 23.86 -3.24
N GLN A 107 -8.98 23.89 -4.36
CA GLN A 107 -10.44 24.12 -4.36
C GLN A 107 -11.23 23.07 -3.55
N LYS A 108 -10.64 21.90 -3.34
CA LYS A 108 -11.22 20.77 -2.58
C LYS A 108 -10.69 20.69 -1.14
N GLY A 109 -9.85 21.63 -0.71
CA GLY A 109 -9.25 21.67 0.63
C GLY A 109 -8.08 20.69 0.83
N ILE A 110 -7.43 20.28 -0.25
CA ILE A 110 -6.30 19.33 -0.25
C ILE A 110 -5.06 20.05 -0.74
N SER A 111 -3.93 19.84 -0.05
CA SER A 111 -2.61 20.26 -0.51
C SER A 111 -1.91 19.05 -1.13
N ILE A 112 -1.38 19.18 -2.34
CA ILE A 112 -0.59 18.12 -2.97
C ILE A 112 0.90 18.37 -2.73
N GLU A 113 1.62 17.31 -2.38
CA GLU A 113 3.08 17.26 -2.43
C GLU A 113 3.54 16.30 -3.53
N HIS A 114 4.36 16.80 -4.45
CA HIS A 114 4.91 15.99 -5.55
C HIS A 114 6.27 15.42 -5.17
N TYR A 115 6.51 14.17 -5.55
CA TYR A 115 7.76 13.45 -5.27
C TYR A 115 8.27 12.69 -6.49
N ILE A 116 9.58 12.71 -6.73
CA ILE A 116 10.20 11.74 -7.64
C ILE A 116 10.70 10.54 -6.84
N VAL A 117 10.44 9.33 -7.36
CA VAL A 117 11.01 8.07 -6.90
C VAL A 117 11.52 7.32 -8.13
N SER A 118 12.77 7.56 -8.51
CA SER A 118 13.30 7.11 -9.80
C SER A 118 14.65 6.41 -9.67
N SER A 119 14.91 5.47 -10.59
CA SER A 119 16.21 4.85 -10.75
C SER A 119 17.21 5.75 -11.48
N GLY A 120 16.72 6.81 -12.13
CA GLY A 120 17.50 7.78 -12.91
C GLY A 120 18.50 8.59 -12.08
N THR A 121 19.38 9.32 -12.77
CA THR A 121 20.44 10.11 -12.13
C THR A 121 19.89 11.42 -11.56
N LYS A 122 19.88 11.55 -10.23
CA LYS A 122 19.33 12.67 -9.48
C LYS A 122 19.85 14.02 -9.97
N GLU A 123 21.15 14.13 -10.22
CA GLU A 123 21.78 15.39 -10.62
C GLU A 123 21.25 15.88 -11.98
N MET A 124 20.91 14.96 -12.88
CA MET A 124 20.26 15.30 -14.14
C MET A 124 18.80 15.72 -13.88
N ILE A 125 18.06 14.99 -13.05
CA ILE A 125 16.66 15.34 -12.70
C ILE A 125 16.59 16.72 -12.03
N ASP A 126 17.53 17.04 -11.14
CA ASP A 126 17.64 18.34 -10.46
C ASP A 126 17.87 19.49 -11.47
N GLY A 127 18.41 19.21 -12.65
CA GLY A 127 18.62 20.19 -13.72
C GLY A 127 17.43 20.42 -14.64
N THR A 128 16.33 19.69 -14.45
CA THR A 128 15.13 19.79 -15.29
C THR A 128 14.33 21.06 -14.97
N THR A 129 13.53 21.53 -15.94
CA THR A 129 12.65 22.70 -15.75
C THR A 129 11.55 22.47 -14.70
N ILE A 130 11.21 21.21 -14.43
CA ILE A 130 10.19 20.81 -13.46
C ILE A 130 10.75 20.43 -12.08
N ALA A 131 12.08 20.46 -11.88
CA ALA A 131 12.71 20.04 -10.62
C ALA A 131 12.16 20.80 -9.39
N ASN A 132 11.84 22.08 -9.57
CA ASN A 132 11.29 22.95 -8.52
C ASN A 132 9.83 22.64 -8.15
N LYS A 133 9.15 21.75 -8.87
CA LYS A 133 7.78 21.34 -8.57
C LYS A 133 7.72 20.26 -7.49
N PHE A 134 8.83 19.58 -7.22
CA PHE A 134 8.89 18.46 -6.29
C PHE A 134 9.28 18.89 -4.88
N LYS A 135 8.54 18.38 -3.90
CA LYS A 135 8.89 18.48 -2.48
C LYS A 135 10.20 17.77 -2.18
N ASN A 136 10.43 16.63 -2.83
CA ASN A 136 11.70 15.93 -2.81
C ASN A 136 11.90 15.05 -4.05
N ILE A 137 13.16 14.83 -4.42
CA ILE A 137 13.58 13.95 -5.51
C ILE A 137 14.43 12.82 -4.91
N TYR A 138 13.83 11.63 -4.77
CA TYR A 138 14.55 10.40 -4.46
C TYR A 138 14.97 9.76 -5.77
N ALA A 139 16.25 9.84 -6.08
CA ALA A 139 16.83 9.30 -7.29
C ALA A 139 18.26 8.83 -7.03
N SER A 140 18.76 7.94 -7.89
CA SER A 140 20.13 7.43 -7.81
C SER A 140 21.12 8.59 -7.95
N SER A 141 22.13 8.66 -7.09
CA SER A 141 23.03 9.83 -7.00
C SER A 141 24.44 9.43 -6.65
N PHE A 142 25.40 10.32 -6.93
CA PHE A 142 26.80 10.08 -6.66
C PHE A 142 27.29 10.83 -5.41
N MET A 143 28.30 10.26 -4.76
CA MET A 143 29.18 10.96 -3.83
C MET A 143 30.31 11.59 -4.64
N TYR A 144 30.66 12.84 -4.28
CA TYR A 144 31.68 13.62 -4.97
C TYR A 144 32.86 13.90 -4.03
N ASP A 145 34.06 13.95 -4.60
CA ASP A 145 35.25 14.43 -3.89
C ASP A 145 35.30 15.97 -3.80
N GLU A 146 36.35 16.48 -3.17
CA GLU A 146 36.58 17.92 -2.98
C GLU A 146 36.74 18.72 -4.29
N TYR A 147 37.02 18.04 -5.41
CA TYR A 147 37.14 18.64 -6.75
C TYR A 147 35.86 18.50 -7.58
N GLY A 148 34.79 17.95 -6.98
CA GLY A 148 33.50 17.75 -7.65
C GLY A 148 33.49 16.57 -8.62
N LYS A 149 34.43 15.62 -8.51
CA LYS A 149 34.42 14.38 -9.30
C LYS A 149 33.60 13.30 -8.56
N PRO A 150 32.66 12.61 -9.24
CA PRO A 150 31.93 11.51 -8.62
C PRO A 150 32.85 10.32 -8.41
N THR A 151 32.85 9.79 -7.19
CA THR A 151 33.75 8.70 -6.77
C THR A 151 33.02 7.41 -6.48
N TRP A 152 31.74 7.46 -6.10
CA TRP A 152 30.96 6.29 -5.71
C TRP A 152 29.45 6.56 -5.80
N PRO A 153 28.58 5.55 -5.99
CA PRO A 153 27.14 5.69 -5.75
C PRO A 153 26.84 6.11 -4.30
N ALA A 154 26.26 7.29 -4.09
CA ALA A 154 25.71 7.69 -2.80
C ALA A 154 24.34 7.05 -2.53
N LEU A 155 23.56 6.85 -3.59
CA LEU A 155 22.28 6.16 -3.54
C LEU A 155 22.03 5.44 -4.87
N ALA A 156 21.55 4.20 -4.79
CA ALA A 156 21.03 3.45 -5.93
C ALA A 156 19.57 3.09 -5.64
N ILE A 157 18.65 3.56 -6.49
CA ILE A 157 17.24 3.19 -6.44
C ILE A 157 16.96 2.20 -7.55
N ASN A 158 16.44 1.05 -7.17
CA ASN A 158 16.03 -0.06 -8.02
C ASN A 158 14.56 -0.40 -7.77
N TYR A 159 14.03 -1.37 -8.51
CA TYR A 159 12.63 -1.78 -8.47
C TYR A 159 12.11 -2.11 -7.06
N THR A 160 12.96 -2.66 -6.17
CA THR A 160 12.55 -2.96 -4.79
C THR A 160 12.61 -1.72 -3.89
N THR A 161 13.66 -0.91 -3.99
CA THR A 161 13.87 0.24 -3.11
C THR A 161 12.92 1.39 -3.42
N LYS A 162 12.33 1.48 -4.62
CA LYS A 162 11.19 2.37 -4.90
C LYS A 162 10.08 2.24 -3.83
N THR A 163 9.81 1.02 -3.35
CA THR A 163 8.83 0.79 -2.27
C THR A 163 9.21 1.44 -0.93
N GLN A 164 10.49 1.41 -0.56
CA GLN A 164 11.01 2.03 0.66
C GLN A 164 10.77 3.54 0.63
N TYR A 165 10.94 4.17 -0.55
CA TYR A 165 10.74 5.60 -0.69
C TYR A 165 9.28 6.01 -0.59
N LEU A 166 8.32 5.15 -0.94
CA LEU A 166 6.91 5.38 -0.63
C LEU A 166 6.64 5.37 0.89
N TYR A 167 7.29 4.48 1.64
CA TYR A 167 7.23 4.53 3.11
C TYR A 167 7.89 5.78 3.68
N ARG A 168 9.00 6.25 3.10
CA ARG A 168 9.65 7.50 3.51
C ARG A 168 8.73 8.69 3.30
N ILE A 169 8.07 8.79 2.14
CA ILE A 169 7.05 9.82 1.86
C ILE A 169 5.91 9.73 2.89
N SER A 170 5.36 8.54 3.11
CA SER A 170 4.27 8.34 4.08
C SER A 170 4.65 8.80 5.49
N LYS A 171 5.90 8.59 5.90
CA LYS A 171 6.43 9.00 7.21
C LYS A 171 7.01 10.42 7.25
N GLY A 172 6.99 11.18 6.15
CA GLY A 172 7.55 12.53 6.07
C GLY A 172 9.08 12.59 6.14
N ILE A 173 9.79 11.53 5.75
CA ILE A 173 11.24 11.44 5.84
C ILE A 173 11.87 11.86 4.51
N LEU A 174 12.52 13.03 4.47
CA LEU A 174 13.07 13.63 3.24
C LEU A 174 14.55 13.29 2.95
N ASN A 175 15.07 12.22 3.55
CA ASN A 175 16.45 11.78 3.37
C ASN A 175 16.55 10.28 3.07
N ALA A 176 17.71 9.85 2.56
CA ALA A 176 18.00 8.45 2.23
C ALA A 176 18.76 7.68 3.33
N TRP A 177 19.41 8.38 4.28
CA TRP A 177 20.36 7.77 5.22
C TRP A 177 19.75 7.38 6.57
N ASP A 178 18.63 8.00 6.98
CA ASP A 178 18.05 7.73 8.29
C ASP A 178 17.27 6.42 8.27
N ASN A 179 18.02 5.35 8.58
CA ASN A 179 17.50 4.00 8.69
C ASN A 179 16.77 3.75 10.01
N LYS A 180 16.94 4.61 11.02
CA LYS A 180 16.25 4.46 12.32
C LYS A 180 14.81 4.92 12.20
N LEU A 181 14.58 6.10 11.61
CA LEU A 181 13.22 6.64 11.44
C LEU A 181 12.37 5.81 10.48
N ILE A 182 12.95 5.33 9.36
CA ILE A 182 12.19 4.51 8.40
C ILE A 182 11.80 3.14 8.98
N ASN A 183 12.61 2.56 9.87
CA ASN A 183 12.30 1.29 10.52
C ASN A 183 11.44 1.45 11.79
N LYS A 184 11.39 2.65 12.38
CA LYS A 184 10.50 2.93 13.51
C LYS A 184 9.04 2.68 13.11
N TYR A 185 8.31 1.92 13.91
CA TYR A 185 6.87 1.76 13.74
C TYR A 185 6.18 3.11 13.99
N ILE A 186 5.36 3.54 13.02
CA ILE A 186 4.52 4.74 13.11
C ILE A 186 3.10 4.30 12.77
N PRO A 187 2.16 4.39 13.75
CA PRO A 187 0.74 4.15 13.52
C PRO A 187 0.22 4.96 12.34
N GLU A 188 -0.75 4.42 11.59
CA GLU A 188 -1.23 5.06 10.36
C GLU A 188 -1.74 6.48 10.60
N ASN A 189 -2.48 6.69 11.69
CA ASN A 189 -3.03 7.99 12.10
C ASN A 189 -1.97 9.03 12.52
N GLU A 190 -0.72 8.61 12.71
CA GLU A 190 0.42 9.48 13.03
C GLU A 190 1.34 9.71 11.83
N ARG A 191 1.05 9.08 10.68
CA ARG A 191 1.85 9.27 9.46
C ARG A 191 1.55 10.62 8.83
N SER A 192 2.57 11.25 8.26
CA SER A 192 2.44 12.53 7.56
C SER A 192 1.49 12.43 6.38
N ILE A 193 1.57 11.34 5.61
CA ILE A 193 0.69 11.08 4.47
C ILE A 193 0.26 9.60 4.51
N LEU A 194 -1.06 9.38 4.53
CA LEU A 194 -1.63 8.03 4.43
C LEU A 194 -1.43 7.48 3.02
N PHE A 195 -1.19 6.17 2.89
CA PHE A 195 -1.08 5.55 1.57
C PHE A 195 -2.34 5.70 0.73
N GLU A 196 -3.52 5.70 1.35
CA GLU A 196 -4.79 5.94 0.64
C GLU A 196 -4.95 7.33 0.03
N ASN A 197 -4.17 8.29 0.52
CA ASN A 197 -4.05 9.66 0.04
C ASN A 197 -2.80 9.84 -0.84
N MET A 198 -2.30 8.76 -1.43
CA MET A 198 -1.14 8.81 -2.32
C MET A 198 -1.49 8.23 -3.69
N ILE A 199 -0.98 8.89 -4.73
CA ILE A 199 -0.93 8.37 -6.10
C ILE A 199 0.51 7.98 -6.42
N TYR A 200 0.69 6.86 -7.12
CA TYR A 200 1.96 6.50 -7.76
C TYR A 200 1.76 6.36 -9.27
N ILE A 201 2.60 7.03 -10.05
CA ILE A 201 2.60 6.95 -11.50
C ILE A 201 3.94 6.37 -11.95
N GLY A 202 3.92 5.29 -12.73
CA GLY A 202 5.11 4.66 -13.30
C GLY A 202 4.78 4.02 -14.64
N ASP A 203 5.77 3.67 -15.45
CA ASP A 203 5.56 3.22 -16.84
C ASP A 203 5.78 1.72 -17.04
N GLY A 204 6.47 1.05 -16.10
CA GLY A 204 7.04 -0.25 -16.42
C GLY A 204 7.09 -1.29 -15.30
N GLU A 205 7.80 -2.37 -15.61
CA GLU A 205 7.98 -3.52 -14.72
C GLU A 205 8.76 -3.16 -13.46
N THR A 206 9.68 -2.19 -13.54
CA THR A 206 10.47 -1.75 -12.38
C THR A 206 9.61 -1.09 -11.29
N ASP A 207 8.43 -0.59 -11.65
CA ASP A 207 7.49 0.05 -10.72
C ASP A 207 6.51 -0.94 -10.07
N VAL A 208 6.45 -2.18 -10.54
CA VAL A 208 5.43 -3.16 -10.11
C VAL A 208 5.39 -3.33 -8.59
N PRO A 209 6.52 -3.43 -7.86
CA PRO A 209 6.48 -3.51 -6.40
C PRO A 209 5.87 -2.27 -5.75
N ALA A 210 6.24 -1.06 -6.21
CA ALA A 210 5.75 0.21 -5.69
C ALA A 210 4.26 0.40 -5.96
N MET A 211 3.82 0.14 -7.20
CA MET A 211 2.42 0.20 -7.60
C MET A 211 1.54 -0.78 -6.84
N LYS A 212 2.02 -2.03 -6.66
CA LYS A 212 1.29 -3.05 -5.90
C LYS A 212 1.22 -2.72 -4.42
N LEU A 213 2.31 -2.22 -3.83
CA LEU A 213 2.31 -1.78 -2.44
C LEU A 213 1.24 -0.71 -2.22
N LEU A 214 1.25 0.33 -3.06
CA LEU A 214 0.35 1.46 -2.89
C LEU A 214 -1.12 1.03 -3.05
N LYS A 215 -1.43 0.29 -4.11
CA LYS A 215 -2.78 -0.26 -4.36
C LYS A 215 -3.28 -1.10 -3.18
N THR A 216 -2.42 -1.97 -2.64
CA THR A 216 -2.77 -2.84 -1.51
C THR A 216 -3.09 -2.04 -0.24
N ASN A 217 -2.49 -0.87 -0.08
CA ASN A 217 -2.71 0.03 1.06
C ASN A 217 -3.77 1.11 0.77
N GLY A 218 -4.64 0.90 -0.23
CA GLY A 218 -5.77 1.77 -0.55
C GLY A 218 -5.41 3.03 -1.35
N GLY A 219 -4.14 3.21 -1.71
CA GLY A 219 -3.71 4.28 -2.61
C GLY A 219 -4.05 3.98 -4.06
N THR A 220 -3.65 4.87 -4.95
CA THR A 220 -3.98 4.77 -6.38
C THR A 220 -2.71 4.64 -7.22
N SER A 221 -2.52 3.51 -7.89
CA SER A 221 -1.42 3.32 -8.84
C SER A 221 -1.90 3.41 -10.29
N ILE A 222 -1.16 4.15 -11.10
CA ILE A 222 -1.42 4.39 -12.52
C ILE A 222 -0.20 3.92 -13.31
N ALA A 223 -0.37 2.91 -14.17
CA ALA A 223 0.65 2.55 -15.14
C ALA A 223 0.46 3.37 -16.43
N VAL A 224 1.46 4.16 -16.80
CA VAL A 224 1.42 4.96 -18.02
C VAL A 224 2.10 4.28 -19.18
N TYR A 225 1.72 4.63 -20.41
CA TYR A 225 2.34 4.14 -21.63
C TYR A 225 2.41 5.22 -22.70
N ASP A 226 3.40 5.16 -23.59
CA ASP A 226 3.48 6.07 -24.75
C ASP A 226 2.57 5.57 -25.89
N GLU A 227 3.12 4.81 -26.84
CA GLU A 227 2.34 4.22 -27.93
C GLU A 227 1.93 2.76 -27.67
N ASN A 228 2.81 1.97 -27.06
CA ASN A 228 2.57 0.56 -26.79
C ASN A 228 1.91 0.35 -25.42
N LYS A 229 0.67 -0.14 -25.43
CA LYS A 229 -0.15 -0.37 -24.24
C LYS A 229 0.04 -1.75 -23.59
N GLU A 230 0.70 -2.70 -24.25
CA GLU A 230 0.68 -4.12 -23.85
C GLU A 230 1.23 -4.38 -22.45
N THR A 231 2.33 -3.72 -22.07
CA THR A 231 2.89 -3.85 -20.71
C THR A 231 1.90 -3.33 -19.67
N ALA A 232 1.40 -2.10 -19.84
CA ALA A 232 0.43 -1.50 -18.92
C ALA A 232 -0.85 -2.36 -18.81
N LYS A 233 -1.37 -2.86 -19.95
CA LYS A 233 -2.52 -3.77 -19.99
C LYS A 233 -2.26 -5.05 -19.20
N THR A 234 -1.10 -5.68 -19.38
CA THR A 234 -0.69 -6.85 -18.60
C THR A 234 -0.68 -6.57 -17.10
N LEU A 235 -0.16 -5.40 -16.69
CA LEU A 235 -0.15 -4.99 -15.28
C LEU A 235 -1.56 -4.83 -14.71
N LEU A 236 -2.49 -4.30 -15.50
CA LEU A 236 -3.89 -4.17 -15.11
C LEU A 236 -4.57 -5.55 -14.96
N GLU A 237 -4.42 -6.42 -15.95
CA GLU A 237 -4.97 -7.78 -15.96
C GLU A 237 -4.46 -8.63 -14.81
N GLN A 238 -3.18 -8.48 -14.45
CA GLN A 238 -2.57 -9.14 -13.29
C GLN A 238 -2.89 -8.46 -11.95
N ASN A 239 -3.84 -7.51 -11.94
CA ASN A 239 -4.28 -6.78 -10.76
C ASN A 239 -3.14 -6.02 -10.03
N ARG A 240 -2.07 -5.63 -10.75
CA ARG A 240 -0.90 -4.92 -10.18
C ARG A 240 -1.13 -3.42 -10.01
N VAL A 241 -1.96 -2.82 -10.85
CA VAL A 241 -2.28 -1.38 -10.85
C VAL A 241 -3.77 -1.10 -10.71
N ASN A 242 -4.16 0.11 -10.31
CA ASN A 242 -5.57 0.53 -10.32
C ASN A 242 -6.02 0.92 -11.71
N TYR A 243 -5.19 1.69 -12.41
CA TYR A 243 -5.51 2.27 -13.71
C TYR A 243 -4.34 2.16 -14.66
N ILE A 244 -4.64 2.28 -15.94
CA ILE A 244 -3.66 2.49 -17.00
C ILE A 244 -4.07 3.71 -17.80
N ALA A 245 -3.12 4.48 -18.30
CA ALA A 245 -3.43 5.65 -19.10
C ALA A 245 -2.29 5.98 -20.08
N LYS A 246 -2.60 6.64 -21.20
CA LYS A 246 -1.54 7.18 -22.05
C LYS A 246 -0.78 8.28 -21.31
N ALA A 247 0.55 8.34 -21.46
CA ALA A 247 1.43 9.38 -20.93
C ALA A 247 1.17 10.73 -21.62
N ASP A 248 0.03 11.33 -21.28
CA ASP A 248 -0.45 12.62 -21.74
C ASP A 248 -1.04 13.36 -20.53
N TYR A 249 -0.43 14.47 -20.16
CA TYR A 249 -0.73 15.23 -18.95
C TYR A 249 -1.52 16.52 -19.26
N THR A 250 -1.96 16.68 -20.51
CA THR A 250 -2.83 17.77 -20.94
C THR A 250 -4.18 17.77 -20.21
N ASP A 251 -4.85 18.92 -20.17
CA ASP A 251 -6.15 19.04 -19.51
C ASP A 251 -7.21 18.18 -20.23
N GLY A 252 -7.95 17.39 -19.45
CA GLY A 252 -8.97 16.48 -19.99
C GLY A 252 -8.43 15.14 -20.50
N SER A 253 -7.13 14.86 -20.37
CA SER A 253 -6.55 13.55 -20.67
C SER A 253 -7.04 12.46 -19.69
N GLU A 254 -6.75 11.19 -20.00
CA GLU A 254 -7.11 10.07 -19.12
C GLU A 254 -6.38 10.13 -17.77
N ILE A 255 -5.08 10.47 -17.75
CA ILE A 255 -4.32 10.69 -16.51
C ILE A 255 -4.95 11.80 -15.68
N ASP A 256 -5.29 12.92 -16.34
CA ASP A 256 -5.90 14.06 -15.68
C ASP A 256 -7.23 13.70 -15.01
N ALA A 257 -8.10 13.00 -15.73
CA ALA A 257 -9.39 12.55 -15.22
C ALA A 257 -9.23 11.60 -14.02
N ILE A 258 -8.26 10.66 -14.07
CA ILE A 258 -7.99 9.72 -12.97
C ILE A 258 -7.51 10.47 -11.72
N ILE A 259 -6.59 11.43 -11.89
CA ILE A 259 -6.02 12.20 -10.78
C ILE A 259 -7.10 13.08 -10.14
N LYS A 260 -7.86 13.83 -10.94
CA LYS A 260 -8.98 14.65 -10.45
C LYS A 260 -10.04 13.81 -9.72
N SER A 261 -10.38 12.63 -10.26
CA SER A 261 -11.31 11.69 -9.61
C SER A 261 -10.77 11.16 -8.28
N THR A 262 -9.45 10.93 -8.18
CA THR A 262 -8.80 10.51 -6.95
C THR A 262 -8.81 11.63 -5.90
N ILE A 263 -8.54 12.87 -6.32
CA ILE A 263 -8.66 14.07 -5.45
C ILE A 263 -10.09 14.20 -4.94
N ASP A 264 -11.11 14.03 -5.80
CA ASP A 264 -12.51 14.07 -5.41
C ASP A 264 -12.87 12.98 -4.41
N ARG A 265 -12.40 11.75 -4.62
CA ARG A 265 -12.55 10.64 -3.66
C ARG A 265 -11.96 10.98 -2.30
N ILE A 266 -10.74 11.52 -2.27
CA ILE A 266 -10.10 11.94 -1.01
C ILE A 266 -10.90 13.06 -0.37
N SER A 267 -11.30 14.10 -1.11
CA SER A 267 -12.10 15.21 -0.59
C SER A 267 -13.43 14.76 0.00
N LEU A 268 -14.11 13.80 -0.64
CA LEU A 268 -15.33 13.19 -0.12
C LEU A 268 -15.07 12.43 1.18
N ASN A 269 -13.99 11.66 1.26
CA ASN A 269 -13.59 10.97 2.48
C ASN A 269 -13.23 11.94 3.63
N LEU A 270 -12.75 13.14 3.31
CA LEU A 270 -12.49 14.16 4.33
C LEU A 270 -13.78 14.79 4.85
N LYS A 271 -14.72 15.10 3.96
CA LYS A 271 -15.98 15.75 4.31
C LYS A 271 -16.92 14.82 5.08
N ASN A 272 -16.96 13.55 4.70
CA ASN A 272 -17.97 12.59 5.17
C ASN A 272 -17.39 11.54 6.13
N GLY A 273 -16.10 11.65 6.50
CA GLY A 273 -15.31 10.50 6.93
C GLY A 273 -15.06 9.57 5.73
N LYS A 274 -14.16 8.56 5.86
CA LYS A 274 -14.13 7.46 4.86
C LYS A 274 -15.58 7.06 4.70
N LEU A 275 -16.12 7.14 3.48
CA LEU A 275 -17.39 6.51 3.16
C LEU A 275 -17.24 5.12 3.76
N GLN A 276 -17.93 4.86 4.88
CA GLN A 276 -18.12 3.50 5.30
C GLN A 276 -18.67 2.90 4.03
N ILE A 277 -17.94 1.91 3.49
CA ILE A 277 -18.50 1.09 2.43
C ILE A 277 -19.88 0.80 2.96
N TYR A 278 -20.88 1.36 2.29
CA TYR A 278 -22.26 0.99 2.53
C TYR A 278 -22.21 -0.44 2.05
N ASN A 279 -21.87 -1.34 2.98
CA ASN A 279 -21.63 -2.72 2.67
C ASN A 279 -22.85 -3.14 1.88
N LYS A 280 -22.64 -3.95 0.86
CA LYS A 280 -23.73 -4.62 0.16
C LYS A 280 -24.76 -5.25 1.12
N GLN A 281 -24.40 -5.44 2.40
CA GLN A 281 -25.30 -5.70 3.54
C GLN A 281 -26.48 -4.72 3.68
N ASN A 282 -26.32 -3.40 3.51
CA ASN A 282 -27.43 -2.45 3.74
C ASN A 282 -28.41 -2.33 2.55
N ILE A 283 -28.00 -2.72 1.33
CA ILE A 283 -28.94 -2.88 0.19
C ILE A 283 -29.64 -4.23 0.28
N VAL A 284 -28.95 -5.26 0.78
CA VAL A 284 -29.59 -6.52 1.16
C VAL A 284 -30.65 -6.25 2.24
N GLU A 285 -30.40 -5.43 3.26
CA GLU A 285 -31.41 -5.09 4.28
C GLU A 285 -32.61 -4.28 3.76
N LYS A 286 -32.42 -3.34 2.81
CA LYS A 286 -33.54 -2.56 2.25
C LYS A 286 -34.31 -3.26 1.12
N ASN A 287 -33.68 -4.15 0.36
CA ASN A 287 -34.38 -4.94 -0.66
C ASN A 287 -34.91 -6.29 -0.13
N ILE A 288 -34.44 -6.79 1.01
CA ILE A 288 -35.09 -7.92 1.72
C ILE A 288 -36.46 -7.53 2.29
N GLN A 289 -36.73 -6.25 2.54
CA GLN A 289 -38.07 -5.81 2.95
C GLN A 289 -39.13 -5.93 1.85
N LYS A 290 -38.78 -6.33 0.62
CA LYS A 290 -39.74 -6.72 -0.41
C LYS A 290 -39.25 -7.89 -1.28
N SER A 291 -38.89 -9.02 -0.66
CA SER A 291 -39.25 -10.35 -1.20
C SER A 291 -38.78 -11.47 -0.27
N ASN A 292 -39.75 -12.23 0.23
CA ASN A 292 -39.67 -13.52 0.94
C ASN A 292 -39.16 -13.53 2.38
N ASN A 293 -40.13 -13.51 3.29
CA ASN A 293 -40.04 -13.80 4.72
C ASN A 293 -39.32 -15.12 5.05
N GLN A 294 -38.09 -15.01 5.57
CA GLN A 294 -37.63 -15.85 6.68
C GLN A 294 -36.59 -15.05 7.47
N ALA A 295 -36.92 -14.62 8.67
CA ALA A 295 -36.00 -13.86 9.52
C ALA A 295 -34.80 -14.74 9.90
N ARG A 296 -33.58 -14.36 9.50
CA ARG A 296 -32.32 -15.01 9.90
C ARG A 296 -32.02 -14.71 11.37
N ASN A 297 -32.77 -15.35 12.25
CA ASN A 297 -32.67 -15.22 13.69
C ASN A 297 -31.78 -16.33 14.29
N LYS A 298 -31.64 -16.38 15.61
CA LYS A 298 -30.89 -17.43 16.33
C LYS A 298 -31.30 -18.84 15.88
N GLN A 299 -32.59 -19.09 15.71
CA GLN A 299 -33.13 -20.41 15.36
C GLN A 299 -32.75 -20.83 13.92
N TYR A 300 -32.70 -19.88 12.99
CA TYR A 300 -32.16 -20.10 11.64
C TYR A 300 -30.70 -20.55 11.68
N TYR A 301 -29.82 -19.81 12.38
CA TYR A 301 -28.40 -20.15 12.41
C TYR A 301 -28.09 -21.45 13.16
N LEU A 302 -28.87 -21.79 14.19
CA LEU A 302 -28.81 -23.11 14.83
C LEU A 302 -29.15 -24.23 13.82
N SER A 303 -30.15 -24.00 12.96
CA SER A 303 -30.52 -24.97 11.91
C SER A 303 -29.44 -25.12 10.83
N VAL A 304 -28.75 -24.05 10.45
CA VAL A 304 -27.60 -24.06 9.51
C VAL A 304 -26.47 -24.94 10.07
N LEU A 305 -26.10 -24.72 11.33
CA LEU A 305 -25.10 -25.54 12.03
C LEU A 305 -25.62 -26.95 12.37
N LYS A 306 -26.91 -27.19 12.14
CA LYS A 306 -27.66 -28.40 12.51
C LYS A 306 -27.56 -28.72 14.00
N THR A 307 -27.26 -27.76 14.87
CA THR A 307 -26.97 -27.97 16.30
C THR A 307 -28.04 -27.32 17.18
N GLU A 308 -28.17 -27.78 18.42
CA GLU A 308 -28.99 -27.11 19.46
C GLU A 308 -28.21 -26.02 20.20
N GLY A 309 -26.88 -26.00 20.03
CA GLY A 309 -25.99 -24.99 20.61
C GLY A 309 -24.52 -25.42 20.57
N PHE A 310 -23.72 -24.75 21.39
CA PHE A 310 -22.30 -25.00 21.62
C PHE A 310 -22.14 -25.71 22.96
N LYS A 311 -21.17 -26.63 23.03
CA LYS A 311 -20.76 -27.29 24.28
C LYS A 311 -19.28 -27.04 24.54
N LEU A 312 -18.86 -26.97 25.81
CA LEU A 312 -17.45 -26.80 26.18
C LEU A 312 -16.69 -28.13 26.38
N GLU A 313 -17.41 -29.24 26.52
CA GLU A 313 -16.86 -30.58 26.77
C GLU A 313 -17.14 -31.54 25.59
N ASP A 314 -16.15 -32.36 25.23
CA ASP A 314 -16.30 -33.41 24.20
C ASP A 314 -16.81 -34.71 24.85
N THR A 315 -18.12 -34.90 24.86
CA THR A 315 -18.78 -36.06 25.48
C THR A 315 -18.98 -37.22 24.49
N ASN A 316 -17.97 -37.55 23.66
CA ASN A 316 -17.89 -38.65 22.69
C ASN A 316 -18.26 -38.34 21.23
N LYS A 317 -17.68 -37.31 20.59
CA LYS A 317 -17.78 -37.04 19.12
C LYS A 317 -19.21 -36.88 18.56
N THR A 318 -20.25 -36.91 19.40
CA THR A 318 -21.67 -36.78 19.03
C THR A 318 -22.12 -35.32 18.99
N ASN A 319 -21.33 -34.40 19.54
CA ASN A 319 -21.64 -32.99 19.54
C ASN A 319 -21.34 -32.39 18.16
N LYS A 320 -22.38 -31.82 17.52
CA LYS A 320 -22.25 -31.21 16.20
C LYS A 320 -21.35 -29.98 16.19
N ILE A 321 -21.36 -29.16 17.23
CA ILE A 321 -20.39 -28.07 17.42
C ILE A 321 -19.96 -28.04 18.88
N TYR A 322 -18.64 -28.08 19.16
CA TYR A 322 -18.12 -27.87 20.51
C TYR A 322 -16.86 -27.00 20.51
N LEU A 323 -16.66 -26.27 21.61
CA LEU A 323 -15.56 -25.34 21.83
C LEU A 323 -14.60 -25.93 22.87
N LYS A 324 -13.46 -26.45 22.41
CA LYS A 324 -12.44 -27.01 23.30
C LYS A 324 -11.59 -25.90 23.89
N LYS A 325 -11.55 -25.81 25.22
CA LYS A 325 -10.64 -24.95 25.99
C LYS A 325 -9.19 -25.13 25.50
N TYR A 326 -8.51 -24.04 25.16
CA TYR A 326 -7.09 -24.02 24.80
C TYR A 326 -6.34 -23.14 25.80
N SER A 327 -5.30 -23.70 26.43
CA SER A 327 -4.57 -23.11 27.56
C SER A 327 -3.59 -22.00 27.15
N TRP A 328 -3.96 -21.17 26.17
CA TRP A 328 -3.14 -20.05 25.72
C TRP A 328 -3.38 -18.81 26.58
N ASP A 329 -2.29 -18.22 27.05
CA ASP A 329 -2.30 -17.01 27.87
C ASP A 329 -1.93 -15.78 27.03
N ASP A 330 -2.87 -14.85 26.90
CA ASP A 330 -2.66 -13.55 26.27
C ASP A 330 -2.68 -12.44 27.32
N HIS A 331 -1.51 -12.07 27.86
CA HIS A 331 -1.38 -11.04 28.90
C HIS A 331 -2.20 -11.32 30.16
N ARG A 332 -2.20 -12.58 30.59
CA ARG A 332 -3.02 -13.13 31.67
C ARG A 332 -4.50 -13.27 31.33
N TYR A 333 -4.91 -13.02 30.09
CA TYR A 333 -6.26 -13.35 29.62
C TYR A 333 -6.24 -14.69 28.90
N GLN A 334 -6.91 -15.69 29.46
CA GLN A 334 -7.00 -17.01 28.82
C GLN A 334 -8.34 -17.12 28.10
N THR A 335 -8.31 -16.92 26.78
CA THR A 335 -9.52 -16.65 25.97
C THR A 335 -9.63 -17.55 24.74
N SER A 336 -8.77 -18.55 24.58
CA SER A 336 -8.66 -19.28 23.32
C SER A 336 -9.45 -20.60 23.33
N PHE A 337 -10.13 -20.88 22.23
CA PHE A 337 -10.94 -22.07 22.03
C PHE A 337 -10.70 -22.65 20.64
N TYR A 338 -10.62 -23.97 20.55
CA TYR A 338 -10.74 -24.68 19.28
C TYR A 338 -12.21 -24.96 18.97
N ILE A 339 -12.63 -24.67 17.75
CA ILE A 339 -13.97 -24.98 17.24
C ILE A 339 -13.89 -26.33 16.52
N TRP A 340 -14.70 -27.27 16.99
CA TRP A 340 -14.84 -28.60 16.41
C TRP A 340 -16.26 -28.80 15.89
N ASN A 341 -16.37 -29.44 14.72
CA ASN A 341 -17.64 -29.83 14.12
C ASN A 341 -17.60 -31.33 13.77
N ASN A 342 -18.44 -32.14 14.41
CA ASN A 342 -18.50 -33.60 14.18
C ASN A 342 -17.13 -34.29 14.23
N GLY A 343 -16.25 -33.88 15.15
CA GLY A 343 -14.90 -34.42 15.28
C GLY A 343 -13.86 -33.85 14.31
N ASN A 344 -14.23 -32.92 13.44
CA ASN A 344 -13.30 -32.18 12.58
C ASN A 344 -12.98 -30.81 13.19
N TYR A 345 -11.69 -30.46 13.23
CA TYR A 345 -11.24 -29.15 13.65
C TYR A 345 -11.46 -28.13 12.53
N ILE A 346 -12.29 -27.11 12.79
CA ILE A 346 -12.71 -26.14 11.77
C ILE A 346 -12.14 -24.72 12.00
N GLY A 347 -11.60 -24.42 13.17
CA GLY A 347 -10.97 -23.12 13.40
C GLY A 347 -10.78 -22.78 14.87
N THR A 348 -10.28 -21.59 15.14
CA THR A 348 -10.13 -21.06 16.50
C THR A 348 -11.09 -19.90 16.73
N ALA A 349 -11.60 -19.79 17.95
CA ALA A 349 -12.24 -18.59 18.45
C ALA A 349 -11.45 -18.10 19.66
N LYS A 350 -11.06 -16.83 19.66
CA LYS A 350 -10.75 -16.15 20.93
C LYS A 350 -12.06 -15.57 21.43
N ILE A 351 -12.53 -15.99 22.61
CA ILE A 351 -13.78 -15.53 23.23
C ILE A 351 -13.43 -14.90 24.56
N ALA A 352 -14.00 -13.74 24.87
CA ALA A 352 -13.78 -13.06 26.14
C ALA A 352 -15.00 -12.24 26.57
N LYS A 353 -15.19 -12.08 27.88
CA LYS A 353 -16.18 -11.15 28.45
C LYS A 353 -15.60 -9.74 28.52
N LEU A 354 -16.39 -8.71 28.24
CA LEU A 354 -15.93 -7.31 28.12
C LEU A 354 -15.04 -6.85 29.28
N ASN A 355 -15.40 -7.22 30.50
CA ASN A 355 -14.71 -6.86 31.75
C ASN A 355 -14.11 -8.08 32.45
N GLN A 356 -13.65 -9.09 31.71
CA GLN A 356 -13.05 -10.29 32.31
C GLN A 356 -11.80 -9.96 33.12
N ASN A 357 -11.60 -10.68 34.23
CA ASN A 357 -10.43 -10.52 35.07
C ASN A 357 -9.21 -11.20 34.47
N LYS A 358 -8.03 -10.67 34.79
CA LYS A 358 -6.75 -11.33 34.50
C LYS A 358 -6.62 -12.59 35.36
N ASN A 359 -6.03 -13.64 34.79
CA ASN A 359 -5.83 -14.99 35.33
C ASN A 359 -7.10 -15.86 35.41
N GLU A 360 -8.22 -15.38 34.88
CA GLU A 360 -9.46 -16.14 34.78
C GLU A 360 -9.66 -16.60 33.33
N HIS A 361 -9.94 -17.88 33.12
CA HIS A 361 -10.18 -18.41 31.79
C HIS A 361 -11.63 -18.16 31.39
N THR A 362 -11.88 -17.68 30.18
CA THR A 362 -13.25 -17.35 29.72
C THR A 362 -14.19 -18.55 29.77
N ALA A 363 -13.69 -19.75 29.48
CA ALA A 363 -14.45 -21.00 29.64
C ALA A 363 -15.05 -21.20 31.04
N ASP A 364 -14.40 -20.67 32.09
CA ASP A 364 -14.87 -20.80 33.47
C ASP A 364 -16.00 -19.78 33.77
N LEU A 365 -16.18 -18.78 32.89
CA LEU A 365 -17.24 -17.77 32.91
C LEU A 365 -18.43 -18.11 32.00
N LEU A 366 -18.31 -19.15 31.16
CA LEU A 366 -19.33 -19.55 30.19
C LEU A 366 -20.17 -20.71 30.73
N GLU A 367 -21.44 -20.76 30.33
CA GLU A 367 -22.26 -21.96 30.55
C GLU A 367 -21.67 -23.16 29.81
N LYS A 368 -21.78 -24.36 30.39
CA LYS A 368 -21.27 -25.59 29.76
C LYS A 368 -21.95 -25.88 28.41
N ASN A 369 -23.21 -25.46 28.27
CA ASN A 369 -24.01 -25.52 27.05
C ASN A 369 -24.70 -24.17 26.85
N PHE A 370 -24.60 -23.59 25.66
CA PHE A 370 -25.27 -22.34 25.33
C PHE A 370 -25.63 -22.33 23.85
N ASP A 371 -26.71 -21.65 23.47
CA ASP A 371 -27.15 -21.61 22.07
C ASP A 371 -26.65 -20.37 21.31
N LYS A 372 -26.27 -19.32 22.04
CA LYS A 372 -25.61 -18.10 21.57
C LYS A 372 -24.83 -17.49 22.75
N LEU A 373 -23.72 -16.80 22.47
CA LEU A 373 -23.03 -16.01 23.49
C LEU A 373 -23.86 -14.82 23.95
N ASP A 374 -23.87 -14.59 25.26
CA ASP A 374 -24.47 -13.38 25.85
C ASP A 374 -23.80 -12.11 25.32
N ASP A 375 -24.55 -11.01 25.32
CA ASP A 375 -24.15 -9.74 24.68
C ASP A 375 -22.89 -9.09 25.30
N ASP A 376 -22.46 -9.52 26.48
CA ASP A 376 -21.24 -9.09 27.14
C ASP A 376 -20.01 -9.96 26.82
N PHE A 377 -20.19 -11.04 26.06
CA PHE A 377 -19.11 -11.84 25.47
C PHE A 377 -18.93 -11.53 23.99
N PHE A 378 -17.67 -11.50 23.57
CA PHE A 378 -17.27 -11.22 22.19
C PHE A 378 -16.25 -12.24 21.72
N SER A 379 -16.20 -12.46 20.41
CA SER A 379 -15.19 -13.34 19.84
C SER A 379 -14.43 -12.75 18.64
N VAL A 380 -13.27 -13.34 18.36
CA VAL A 380 -12.55 -13.19 17.09
C VAL A 380 -12.27 -14.60 16.57
N ILE A 381 -12.90 -14.94 15.45
CA ILE A 381 -12.85 -16.28 14.86
C ILE A 381 -11.87 -16.33 13.69
N ARG A 382 -10.97 -17.30 13.72
CA ARG A 382 -10.08 -17.66 12.61
C ARG A 382 -10.43 -19.06 12.12
N PHE A 383 -11.08 -19.13 10.96
CA PHE A 383 -11.39 -20.40 10.30
C PHE A 383 -10.15 -21.04 9.68
N LYS A 384 -10.06 -22.36 9.71
CA LYS A 384 -9.11 -23.13 8.91
C LYS A 384 -9.56 -23.02 7.44
N LYS A 385 -8.65 -22.59 6.54
CA LYS A 385 -8.97 -22.49 5.11
C LYS A 385 -9.27 -23.88 4.53
N ASP A 386 -10.17 -23.90 3.54
CA ASP A 386 -10.53 -25.02 2.65
C ASP A 386 -11.67 -25.98 3.06
N GLU A 387 -12.37 -25.77 4.19
CA GLU A 387 -13.35 -26.77 4.68
C GLU A 387 -14.71 -26.21 5.16
N ILE A 388 -15.02 -24.92 4.99
CA ILE A 388 -16.25 -24.30 5.55
C ILE A 388 -16.91 -23.37 4.54
N ASP A 389 -18.19 -23.59 4.27
CA ASP A 389 -19.04 -22.73 3.44
C ASP A 389 -19.35 -21.39 4.14
N GLU A 390 -19.74 -20.38 3.37
CA GLU A 390 -19.98 -19.04 3.91
C GLU A 390 -21.19 -18.96 4.85
N GLU A 391 -22.19 -19.83 4.69
CA GLU A 391 -23.38 -19.83 5.54
C GLU A 391 -23.04 -20.35 6.95
N THR A 392 -22.22 -21.39 7.03
CA THR A 392 -21.66 -21.89 8.30
C THR A 392 -20.78 -20.83 8.98
N LYS A 393 -19.96 -20.09 8.23
CA LYS A 393 -19.16 -18.98 8.79
C LYS A 393 -20.03 -17.86 9.33
N GLU A 394 -21.09 -17.50 8.61
CA GLU A 394 -22.07 -16.49 9.02
C GLU A 394 -22.76 -16.92 10.32
N ALA A 395 -23.21 -18.17 10.41
CA ALA A 395 -23.84 -18.73 11.59
C ALA A 395 -22.91 -18.71 12.83
N LEU A 396 -21.65 -19.15 12.68
CA LEU A 396 -20.68 -19.14 13.77
C LEU A 396 -20.36 -17.72 14.25
N ARG A 397 -20.20 -16.77 13.32
CA ARG A 397 -19.95 -15.36 13.66
C ARG A 397 -21.12 -14.74 14.40
N PHE A 398 -22.35 -15.02 13.97
CA PHE A 398 -23.55 -14.50 14.61
C PHE A 398 -23.75 -15.07 16.02
N LEU A 399 -23.62 -16.39 16.18
CA LEU A 399 -23.90 -17.05 17.46
C LEU A 399 -22.78 -16.85 18.49
N LEU A 400 -21.56 -16.53 18.05
CA LEU A 400 -20.42 -16.26 18.94
C LEU A 400 -20.05 -14.77 19.03
N ASN A 401 -20.94 -13.85 18.66
CA ASN A 401 -20.71 -12.40 18.75
C ASN A 401 -19.33 -11.98 18.18
N ASP A 402 -19.02 -12.43 16.96
CA ASP A 402 -17.72 -12.15 16.33
C ASP A 402 -17.56 -10.67 15.99
N ILE A 403 -16.48 -10.08 16.49
CA ILE A 403 -16.15 -8.65 16.32
C ILE A 403 -14.99 -8.43 15.35
N SER A 404 -14.61 -9.44 14.57
CA SER A 404 -13.46 -9.38 13.66
C SER A 404 -13.57 -8.21 12.66
N ASN A 405 -14.79 -7.85 12.27
CA ASN A 405 -15.07 -6.84 11.25
C ASN A 405 -15.56 -5.49 11.80
N THR A 406 -15.46 -5.24 13.12
CA THR A 406 -15.91 -3.98 13.74
C THR A 406 -14.91 -3.44 14.75
N ASN A 407 -14.72 -2.12 14.82
CA ASN A 407 -13.76 -1.49 15.74
C ASN A 407 -14.40 -0.99 17.04
N LYS A 408 -15.69 -1.28 17.27
CA LYS A 408 -16.50 -0.73 18.37
C LYS A 408 -15.89 -0.96 19.77
N TYR A 409 -15.16 -2.06 19.97
CA TYR A 409 -14.61 -2.45 21.27
C TYR A 409 -13.09 -2.39 21.33
N ASP A 410 -12.44 -1.86 20.29
CA ASP A 410 -10.98 -1.89 20.15
C ASP A 410 -10.28 -1.07 21.22
N ASN A 411 -10.98 -0.20 21.95
CA ASN A 411 -10.41 0.54 23.08
C ASN A 411 -10.30 -0.27 24.38
N ASN A 412 -11.05 -1.37 24.51
CA ASN A 412 -11.08 -2.19 25.72
C ASN A 412 -9.78 -3.01 25.87
N GLU A 413 -9.27 -3.10 27.10
CA GLU A 413 -7.99 -3.75 27.37
C GLU A 413 -7.98 -5.21 26.89
N ILE A 414 -9.05 -5.97 27.15
CA ILE A 414 -9.13 -7.37 26.75
C ILE A 414 -9.18 -7.57 25.24
N VAL A 415 -9.81 -6.65 24.50
CA VAL A 415 -9.86 -6.69 23.04
C VAL A 415 -8.47 -6.38 22.45
N LYS A 416 -7.80 -5.34 22.96
CA LYS A 416 -6.44 -4.95 22.56
C LYS A 416 -5.41 -6.04 22.87
N LYS A 417 -5.50 -6.65 24.05
CA LYS A 417 -4.45 -7.53 24.58
C LYS A 417 -4.66 -9.01 24.28
N SER A 418 -5.90 -9.43 24.06
CA SER A 418 -6.25 -10.85 23.86
C SER A 418 -7.00 -11.12 22.55
N LEU A 419 -8.16 -10.49 22.29
CA LEU A 419 -9.01 -10.90 21.17
C LEU A 419 -8.46 -10.57 19.77
N LYS A 420 -8.03 -9.31 19.53
CA LYS A 420 -7.60 -8.83 18.21
C LYS A 420 -6.08 -8.78 18.01
N ARG A 421 -5.33 -9.44 18.88
CA ARG A 421 -3.88 -9.57 18.73
C ARG A 421 -3.57 -10.42 17.49
N SER A 422 -2.69 -9.92 16.62
CA SER A 422 -2.16 -10.63 15.45
C SER A 422 -1.50 -11.94 15.85
#